data_AF-A0A838G430-F1
#
_entry.id   AF-A0A838G430-F1
#
_cell.length_a   1.000
_cell.length_b   1.000
_cell.length_c   1.000
_cell.angle_alpha   90.00
_cell.angle_beta   90.00
_cell.angle_gamma   90.00
#
_symmetry.space_group_name_H-M   'P 1'
#
loop_
_entity.id
_entity.type
_entity.pdbx_description
1 polymer ?
#
loop_
_entity_poly.entity_id
_entity_poly.type
_entity_poly.pdbx_seq_one_letter_code
_entity_poly.pdbx_strand_id
1 'polypeptide(L)' 'MLPDDKRMRLRYAGECRVCNVALPAKTEAIYERSTKTVRCLGHDESVAVEAAEEPIDAGIPGASARREFERREENR' A
#
# COMPACT_ATOMS: atom_id res chain seq x y z
N MET A 1 -3.64 -2.02 -22.06
CA MET A 1 -2.46 -2.74 -21.54
C MET A 1 -2.96 -3.63 -20.41
N LEU A 2 -2.95 -4.96 -20.59
CA LEU A 2 -3.35 -5.85 -19.50
C LEU A 2 -2.23 -5.83 -18.46
N PRO A 3 -2.55 -5.74 -17.15
CA PRO A 3 -1.55 -5.97 -16.13
C PRO A 3 -0.96 -7.36 -16.37
N ASP A 4 0.36 -7.40 -16.34
CA ASP A 4 1.14 -8.58 -16.68
C ASP A 4 1.43 -9.44 -15.43
N ASP A 5 0.89 -8.98 -14.31
CA ASP A 5 1.01 -9.47 -12.96
C ASP A 5 -0.25 -10.30 -12.64
N LYS A 6 -0.06 -11.56 -12.24
CA LYS A 6 -1.13 -12.47 -11.85
C LYS A 6 -0.91 -12.99 -10.44
N ARG A 7 -1.87 -12.74 -9.55
CA ARG A 7 -1.92 -13.39 -8.23
C ARG A 7 -2.17 -14.89 -8.40
N MET A 8 -1.30 -15.70 -7.82
CA MET A 8 -1.43 -17.16 -7.83
C MET A 8 -0.73 -17.82 -6.65
N ARG A 9 -1.15 -19.06 -6.37
CA ARG A 9 -0.50 -19.92 -5.39
C ARG A 9 0.69 -20.64 -6.03
N LEU A 10 1.88 -20.52 -5.44
CA LEU A 10 3.09 -21.11 -6.00
C LEU A 10 3.06 -22.63 -5.95
N ARG A 11 3.44 -23.29 -7.05
CA ARG A 11 3.59 -24.75 -7.08
C ARG A 11 4.88 -25.20 -6.39
N TYR A 12 5.96 -24.43 -6.56
CA TYR A 12 7.29 -24.68 -6.02
C TYR A 12 7.75 -23.49 -5.19
N ALA A 13 8.76 -23.68 -4.34
CA ALA A 13 9.38 -22.56 -3.64
C ALA A 13 10.06 -21.63 -4.65
N GLY A 14 10.03 -20.32 -4.39
CA GLY A 14 10.67 -19.30 -5.22
C GLY A 14 11.16 -18.13 -4.37
N GLU A 15 11.76 -17.13 -5.01
CA GLU A 15 12.29 -15.95 -4.32
C GLU A 15 11.66 -14.69 -4.89
N CYS A 16 11.24 -13.76 -4.02
CA CYS A 16 10.72 -12.47 -4.46
C CYS A 16 11.81 -11.69 -5.18
N ARG A 17 11.58 -11.24 -6.42
CA ARG A 17 12.58 -10.45 -7.16
C ARG A 17 12.91 -9.06 -6.59
N VAL A 18 12.11 -8.56 -5.63
CA VAL A 18 12.25 -7.22 -5.06
C VAL A 18 13.04 -7.26 -3.75
N CYS A 19 12.60 -8.09 -2.80
CA CYS A 19 13.20 -8.18 -1.47
C CYS A 19 14.01 -9.47 -1.27
N ASN A 20 14.09 -10.33 -2.28
CA ASN A 20 14.84 -11.59 -2.26
C ASN A 20 14.43 -12.57 -1.14
N VAL A 21 13.22 -12.39 -0.59
CA VAL A 21 12.68 -13.29 0.43
C VAL A 21 12.30 -14.63 -0.19
N ALA A 22 12.61 -15.71 0.51
CA ALA A 22 12.14 -17.05 0.15
C ALA A 22 10.62 -17.15 0.34
N LEU A 23 9.93 -17.45 -0.75
CA LEU A 23 8.51 -17.76 -0.78
C LEU A 23 8.35 -19.28 -0.84
N PRO A 24 7.91 -19.94 0.25
CA PRO A 24 7.77 -21.38 0.24
C PRO A 24 6.73 -21.85 -0.78
N ALA A 25 6.79 -23.14 -1.12
CA ALA A 25 5.78 -23.73 -1.99
C ALA A 25 4.37 -23.55 -1.37
N LYS A 26 3.37 -23.34 -2.23
CA LYS A 26 1.97 -23.06 -1.88
C LYS A 26 1.74 -21.69 -1.22
N THR A 27 2.72 -20.79 -1.20
CA THR A 27 2.51 -19.40 -0.78
C THR A 27 1.78 -18.60 -1.87
N GLU A 28 0.92 -17.68 -1.45
CA GLU A 28 0.30 -16.72 -2.35
C GLU A 28 1.31 -15.64 -2.73
N ALA A 29 1.49 -15.46 -4.03
CA ALA A 29 2.46 -14.54 -4.58
C ALA A 29 1.98 -14.05 -5.95
N ILE A 30 2.77 -13.17 -6.55
CA ILE A 30 2.43 -12.54 -7.82
C ILE A 30 3.41 -12.96 -8.86
N TYR A 31 2.87 -13.51 -9.92
CA TYR A 31 3.62 -13.98 -11.06
C TYR A 31 3.56 -12.93 -12.17
N GLU A 32 4.72 -12.39 -12.53
CA GLU A 32 4.89 -11.46 -13.65
C GLU A 32 5.23 -12.28 -14.90
N ARG A 33 4.30 -12.39 -15.87
CA ARG A 33 4.49 -13.31 -17.01
C ARG A 33 5.53 -12.84 -18.03
N SER A 34 5.79 -11.54 -18.11
CA SER A 34 6.73 -10.89 -19.04
C SER A 34 8.16 -11.21 -18.66
N THR A 35 8.45 -11.15 -17.37
CA THR A 35 9.78 -11.43 -16.79
C THR A 35 9.89 -12.84 -16.24
N LYS A 36 8.77 -13.56 -16.11
CA LYS A 36 8.66 -14.89 -15.47
C LYS A 36 9.22 -14.88 -14.05
N THR A 37 9.06 -13.76 -13.35
CA THR A 37 9.50 -13.57 -11.96
C THR A 37 8.33 -13.68 -11.00
N VAL A 38 8.64 -13.97 -9.74
CA VAL A 38 7.66 -13.91 -8.65
C VAL A 38 7.94 -12.73 -7.74
N ARG A 39 6.89 -12.09 -7.26
CA ARG A 39 6.91 -10.98 -6.28
C ARG A 39 6.03 -11.34 -5.09
N CYS A 40 6.47 -10.99 -3.88
CA CYS A 40 5.64 -11.16 -2.68
C CYS A 40 4.46 -10.17 -2.67
N LEU A 41 3.42 -10.48 -1.91
CA LEU A 41 2.23 -9.62 -1.80
C LEU A 41 2.55 -8.25 -1.17
N GLY A 42 3.59 -8.16 -0.33
CA GLY A 42 4.06 -6.92 0.30
C GLY A 42 4.44 -5.79 -0.67
N HIS A 43 4.68 -6.11 -1.94
CA HIS A 43 5.00 -5.13 -2.98
C HIS A 43 3.87 -4.94 -4.01
N ASP A 44 2.71 -5.55 -3.78
CA ASP A 44 1.54 -5.45 -4.65
C ASP A 44 0.33 -4.79 -3.99
N GLU A 45 0.36 -4.70 -2.67
CA GLU A 45 -0.63 -4.01 -1.85
C GLU A 45 -0.81 -2.50 -2.17
N SER A 46 -0.15 -1.99 -3.23
CA SER A 46 -0.45 -0.69 -3.82
C SER A 46 -1.76 -0.60 -4.62
N VAL A 47 -2.56 -1.68 -4.77
CA VAL A 47 -3.84 -1.62 -5.54
C VAL A 47 -5.02 -2.37 -4.90
N ALA A 48 -4.99 -2.71 -3.60
CA ALA A 48 -6.13 -3.42 -2.99
C ALA A 48 -6.48 -2.95 -1.58
N VAL A 49 -6.29 -1.67 -1.30
CA VAL A 49 -6.95 -0.98 -0.18
C VAL A 49 -7.83 0.13 -0.73
N GLU A 50 -8.79 -0.24 -1.58
CA GLU A 50 -9.94 0.62 -1.94
C GLU A 50 -11.26 -0.06 -1.53
N ALA A 51 -11.27 -0.71 -0.37
CA ALA A 51 -12.50 -1.13 0.28
C ALA A 51 -12.26 -1.28 1.79
N ALA A 52 -12.73 -0.30 2.54
CA ALA A 52 -12.70 -0.19 4.01
C ALA A 52 -11.44 0.41 4.65
N GLU A 53 -11.06 1.61 4.22
CA GLU A 53 -10.72 2.66 5.20
C GLU A 53 -11.82 3.71 5.08
N GLU A 54 -12.66 3.82 6.10
CA GLU A 54 -13.45 5.04 6.27
C GLU A 54 -12.49 6.22 6.21
N PRO A 55 -12.87 7.36 5.57
CA PRO A 55 -11.98 8.51 5.52
C PRO A 55 -11.62 8.87 6.95
N ILE A 56 -10.37 8.63 7.33
CA ILE A 56 -9.76 9.32 8.46
C ILE A 56 -9.98 10.80 8.15
N ASP A 57 -10.86 11.45 8.90
CA ASP A 57 -10.96 12.90 8.90
C ASP A 57 -9.59 13.40 9.38
N ALA A 58 -8.71 13.64 8.41
CA ALA A 58 -7.47 14.33 8.61
C ALA A 58 -7.85 15.77 8.93
N GLY A 59 -8.32 15.98 10.16
CA GLY A 59 -8.66 17.28 10.69
C GLY A 59 -7.52 18.22 10.37
N ILE A 60 -7.85 19.37 9.77
CA ILE A 60 -6.87 20.33 9.24
C ILE A 60 -5.86 20.66 10.34
N PRO A 61 -4.57 20.28 10.20
CA PRO A 61 -3.56 20.65 11.18
C PRO A 61 -3.44 22.18 11.19
N GLY A 62 -3.77 22.81 12.32
CA GLY A 62 -3.70 24.27 12.51
C GLY A 62 -5.03 24.98 12.82
N ALA A 63 -6.18 24.28 12.85
CA ALA A 63 -7.46 24.92 13.17
C ALA A 63 -7.49 25.60 14.57
N SER A 64 -6.80 25.02 15.56
CA SER A 64 -6.68 25.62 16.91
C SER A 64 -5.79 26.87 16.93
N ALA A 65 -4.73 26.88 16.11
CA ALA A 65 -3.79 28.00 16.03
C ALA A 65 -4.45 29.25 15.42
N ARG A 66 -5.30 29.08 14.40
CA ARG A 66 -6.07 30.19 13.79
C ARG A 66 -7.04 30.81 14.78
N ARG A 67 -7.80 29.99 15.50
CA ARG A 67 -8.78 30.45 16.52
C ARG A 67 -8.11 31.20 17.68
N GLU A 68 -6.92 30.78 18.09
CA GLU A 68 -6.18 31.49 19.14
C GLU A 68 -5.62 32.83 18.65
N PHE A 69 -5.18 32.93 17.39
CA PHE A 69 -4.71 34.18 16.80
C PHE A 69 -5.83 35.23 16.71
N GLU A 70 -7.00 34.85 16.20
CA GLU A 70 -8.18 35.74 16.10
C GLU A 70 -8.57 36.32 17.48
N ARG A 71 -8.61 35.47 18.52
CA ARG A 71 -8.90 35.92 19.89
C ARG A 71 -7.90 36.94 20.44
N ARG A 72 -6.63 36.86 20.05
CA ARG A 72 -5.60 37.82 20.50
C ARG A 72 -5.71 39.16 19.78
N GLU A 73 -6.07 39.14 18.50
CA GLU A 73 -6.28 40.36 17.70
C GLU A 73 -7.51 41.15 18.16
N GLU A 74 -8.61 40.48 18.51
CA GLU A 74 -9.82 41.14 19.00
C GLU A 74 -9.68 41.75 20.41
N ASN A 75 -8.68 41.33 21.19
CA ASN A 75 -8.40 41.84 22.53
C ASN A 75 -7.22 42.83 22.57
N ARG A 76 -6.82 43.38 21.41
CA ARG A 76 -5.83 44.45 21.26
C ARG A 76 -6.53 45.78 20.98
#